data_AF-A0A9X3F266-F1
#
_entry.id   AF-A0A9X3F266-F1
#
_cell.length_a   1.000
_cell.length_b   1.000
_cell.length_c   1.000
_cell.angle_alpha   90.00
_cell.angle_beta   90.00
_cell.angle_gamma   90.00
#
_symmetry.space_group_name_H-M   'P 1'
#
loop_
_entity.id
_entity.type
_entity.pdbx_description
1 polymer ?
#
loop_
_entity_poly.entity_id
_entity_poly.type
_entity_poly.pdbx_seq_one_letter_code
_entity_poly.pdbx_strand_id
1 'polypeptide(L)'
;MTEALKLMLTGMSTVFFILIMVVVLGNLIIRLTNKFAPVPVASTVGAGKSTQEISPSKLAAIISAVEITTKGQGKVTSIEKLKNK
;
A
#
# COMPACT_ATOMS: atom_id res chain seq x y z
N MET A 1 12.59 50.14 0.75
CA MET A 1 12.90 49.04 -0.19
C MET A 1 13.16 47.69 0.49
N THR A 2 13.71 47.65 1.71
CA THR A 2 13.97 46.40 2.47
C THR A 2 12.71 45.71 2.98
N GLU A 3 11.66 46.46 3.33
CA GLU A 3 10.43 45.90 3.92
C GLU A 3 9.64 45.02 2.94
N ALA A 4 9.61 45.39 1.65
CA ALA A 4 8.98 44.57 0.61
C ALA A 4 9.71 43.23 0.42
N LEU A 5 11.05 43.23 0.48
CA LEU A 5 11.87 42.03 0.39
C LEU A 5 11.64 41.09 1.59
N LYS A 6 11.50 41.65 2.80
CA LYS A 6 11.15 40.87 4.00
C LYS A 6 9.77 40.21 3.85
N LEU A 7 8.75 40.94 3.44
CA LEU A 7 7.39 40.40 3.27
C LEU A 7 7.33 39.30 2.21
N MET A 8 8.02 39.46 1.08
CA MET A 8 8.13 38.42 0.05
C MET A 8 8.80 37.16 0.59
N LEU A 9 9.93 37.33 1.31
CA LEU A 9 10.68 36.22 1.90
C LEU A 9 9.84 35.47 2.95
N THR A 10 9.16 36.20 3.84
CA THR A 10 8.28 35.60 4.85
C THR A 10 7.10 34.88 4.21
N GLY A 11 6.49 35.45 3.17
CA GLY A 11 5.38 34.83 2.44
C GLY A 11 5.80 33.50 1.80
N MET A 12 6.93 33.48 1.08
CA MET A 12 7.43 32.22 0.50
C MET A 12 7.87 31.22 1.57
N SER A 13 8.58 31.66 2.61
CA SER A 13 9.09 30.77 3.67
C SER A 13 7.96 30.06 4.43
N THR A 14 6.92 30.80 4.82
CA THR A 14 5.79 30.23 5.57
C THR A 14 4.98 29.25 4.74
N VAL A 15 4.72 29.56 3.47
CA VAL A 15 4.07 28.62 2.54
C VAL A 15 4.91 27.36 2.38
N PHE A 16 6.22 27.49 2.18
CA PHE A 16 7.11 26.34 2.05
C PHE A 16 7.11 25.46 3.32
N PHE A 17 7.12 26.10 4.50
CA PHE A 17 7.10 25.41 5.77
C PHE A 17 5.80 24.63 5.99
N ILE A 18 4.65 25.24 5.69
CA ILE A 18 3.33 24.59 5.81
C ILE A 18 3.23 23.40 4.86
N LEU A 19 3.70 23.53 3.61
CA LEU A 19 3.68 22.43 2.64
C LEU A 19 4.51 21.23 3.13
N ILE A 20 5.72 21.46 3.63
CA ILE A 20 6.56 20.39 4.20
C ILE A 20 5.83 19.73 5.37
N MET A 21 5.27 20.53 6.28
CA MET A 21 4.56 20.01 7.44
C MET A 21 3.37 19.13 7.04
N VAL A 22 2.52 19.60 6.12
CA VAL A 22 1.36 18.84 5.65
C VAL A 22 1.77 17.53 4.96
N VAL A 23 2.85 17.53 4.17
CA VAL A 23 3.36 16.31 3.52
C VAL A 23 3.85 15.30 4.55
N VAL A 24 4.58 15.74 5.57
CA VAL A 24 5.08 14.86 6.63
C VAL A 24 3.93 14.27 7.46
N LEU A 25 2.95 15.10 7.87
CA LEU A 25 1.77 14.61 8.58
C LEU A 25 0.93 13.67 7.72
N GLY A 26 0.72 14.00 6.44
CA GLY A 26 -0.01 13.15 5.51
C GLY A 26 0.65 11.78 5.36
N ASN A 27 1.97 11.74 5.17
CA ASN A 27 2.71 10.48 5.07
C ASN A 27 2.65 9.67 6.38
N LEU A 28 2.71 10.34 7.54
CA LEU A 28 2.57 9.69 8.83
C LEU A 28 1.18 9.05 8.99
N ILE A 29 0.12 9.77 8.64
CA ILE A 29 -1.27 9.26 8.67
C ILE A 29 -1.41 8.08 7.71
N ILE A 30 -0.90 8.19 6.48
CA ILE A 30 -0.91 7.09 5.50
C ILE A 30 -0.20 5.86 6.08
N ARG A 31 0.96 6.03 6.72
CA ARG A 31 1.72 4.93 7.32
C ARG A 31 0.97 4.29 8.49
N LEU A 32 0.34 5.08 9.34
CA LEU A 32 -0.46 4.58 10.46
C LEU A 32 -1.67 3.80 9.93
N THR A 33 -2.44 4.38 9.02
CA THR A 33 -3.59 3.70 8.41
C THR A 33 -3.16 2.44 7.67
N ASN A 34 -2.05 2.47 6.92
CA ASN A 34 -1.50 1.28 6.24
C ASN A 34 -1.02 0.20 7.23
N LYS A 35 -0.65 0.57 8.47
CA LYS A 35 -0.32 -0.41 9.51
C LYS A 35 -1.56 -0.99 10.18
N PHE A 36 -2.60 -0.19 10.40
CA PHE A 36 -3.84 -0.61 11.08
C PHE A 36 -4.83 -1.32 10.16
N ALA A 37 -4.92 -0.87 8.92
CA ALA A 37 -5.61 -1.53 7.83
C ALA A 37 -4.56 -1.76 6.74
N PRO A 38 -3.77 -2.84 6.83
CA PRO A 38 -2.87 -3.23 5.75
C PRO A 38 -3.72 -3.46 4.50
N VAL A 39 -3.81 -2.41 3.68
CA VAL A 39 -4.26 -2.53 2.31
C VAL A 39 -3.25 -3.51 1.72
N PRO A 40 -3.67 -4.70 1.26
CA PRO A 40 -2.76 -5.56 0.54
C PRO A 40 -2.36 -4.74 -0.68
N VAL A 41 -1.20 -4.09 -0.58
CA VAL A 41 -0.45 -3.64 -1.74
C VAL A 41 -0.12 -4.95 -2.43
N ALA A 42 -1.06 -5.41 -3.25
CA ALA A 42 -0.71 -6.17 -4.41
C ALA A 42 0.38 -5.31 -5.05
N SER A 43 1.62 -5.75 -4.93
CA SER A 43 2.76 -5.21 -5.62
C SER A 43 2.50 -5.40 -7.11
N THR A 44 1.58 -4.63 -7.67
CA THR A 44 1.27 -4.58 -9.09
C THR A 44 1.95 -3.34 -9.67
N VAL A 45 3.22 -3.17 -9.32
CA VAL A 45 4.19 -2.57 -10.25
C VAL A 45 5.06 -3.75 -10.68
N GLY A 46 4.57 -4.45 -11.69
CA GLY A 46 5.13 -5.72 -12.14
C GLY A 46 4.09 -6.72 -12.62
N ALA A 47 3.02 -6.26 -13.29
CA ALA A 47 2.23 -7.13 -14.16
C ALA A 47 3.11 -7.55 -15.34
N GLY A 48 3.99 -8.52 -15.08
CA GLY A 48 5.07 -8.88 -15.96
C GLY A 48 5.80 -10.09 -15.40
N LYS A 49 5.17 -11.24 -15.57
CA LYS A 49 5.69 -12.62 -15.52
C LYS A 49 5.31 -13.43 -14.27
N SER A 50 4.55 -14.50 -14.57
CA SER A 50 4.27 -15.71 -13.78
C SER A 50 2.89 -15.87 -13.08
N THR A 51 1.83 -15.25 -13.62
CA THR A 51 0.47 -15.84 -13.58
C THR A 51 0.39 -17.07 -14.49
N GLN A 52 1.35 -17.98 -14.39
CA GLN A 52 1.49 -19.11 -15.28
C GLN A 52 1.65 -20.37 -14.43
N GLU A 53 0.65 -20.70 -13.62
CA GLU A 53 0.41 -22.11 -13.24
C GLU A 53 -0.92 -22.40 -12.54
N ILE A 54 -1.67 -21.41 -12.05
CA ILE A 54 -2.92 -21.66 -11.32
C ILE A 54 -4.09 -20.98 -12.02
N SER A 55 -5.00 -21.78 -12.57
CA SER A 55 -6.22 -21.28 -13.19
C SER A 55 -7.12 -20.61 -12.14
N PRO A 56 -7.88 -19.56 -12.51
CA PRO A 56 -8.79 -18.85 -11.60
C PRO A 56 -9.75 -19.79 -10.84
N SER A 57 -10.19 -20.87 -11.49
CA SER A 57 -11.03 -21.91 -10.88
C SER A 57 -10.32 -22.68 -9.76
N LYS A 58 -9.03 -22.98 -9.90
CA LYS A 58 -8.24 -23.65 -8.84
C LYS A 58 -7.97 -22.71 -7.67
N LEU A 59 -7.70 -21.43 -7.92
CA LEU A 59 -7.55 -20.42 -6.88
C LEU A 59 -8.81 -20.28 -6.03
N ALA A 60 -9.98 -20.17 -6.68
CA ALA A 60 -11.26 -20.06 -5.98
C ALA A 60 -11.59 -21.30 -5.13
N ALA A 61 -11.29 -22.49 -5.64
CA ALA A 61 -11.48 -23.73 -4.89
C ALA A 61 -10.59 -23.79 -3.64
N ILE A 62 -9.32 -23.39 -3.75
CA ILE A 62 -8.39 -23.34 -2.61
C ILE A 62 -8.88 -22.33 -1.56
N ILE A 63 -9.27 -21.12 -1.98
CA ILE A 63 -9.78 -20.09 -1.07
C ILE A 63 -11.03 -20.58 -0.34
N SER A 64 -11.98 -21.17 -1.07
CA SER A 64 -13.22 -21.71 -0.48
C SER A 64 -12.93 -22.84 0.52
N ALA A 65 -12.01 -23.74 0.20
CA ALA A 65 -11.61 -24.82 1.11
C ALA A 65 -10.98 -24.27 2.40
N VAL A 66 -10.12 -23.25 2.29
CA VAL A 66 -9.49 -22.61 3.45
C VAL A 66 -10.52 -21.86 4.28
N GLU A 67 -11.47 -21.15 3.66
CA GLU A 67 -12.54 -20.44 4.35
C GLU A 67 -13.43 -21.40 5.15
N ILE A 68 -13.85 -22.52 4.54
CA ILE A 68 -14.66 -23.54 5.21
C ILE A 68 -13.88 -24.18 6.37
N THR A 69 -12.61 -24.53 6.15
CA THR A 69 -11.77 -25.20 7.15
C THR A 69 -11.46 -24.28 8.33
N THR A 70 -11.26 -22.99 8.06
CA THR A 70 -10.92 -21.99 9.09
C THR A 70 -12.14 -21.28 9.67
N LYS A 71 -13.36 -21.70 9.28
CA LYS A 71 -14.63 -21.06 9.66
C LYS A 71 -14.62 -19.54 9.40
N GLY A 72 -14.04 -19.12 8.28
CA GLY A 72 -13.96 -17.73 7.86
C GLY A 72 -12.85 -16.88 8.50
N GLN A 73 -11.97 -17.47 9.31
CA GLN A 73 -10.88 -16.73 9.97
C GLN A 73 -9.56 -16.70 9.18
N GLY A 74 -9.39 -17.61 8.23
CA GLY A 74 -8.17 -17.71 7.41
C GLY A 74 -8.30 -16.98 6.08
N LYS A 75 -7.23 -16.27 5.68
CA LYS A 75 -7.11 -15.62 4.37
C LYS A 75 -5.89 -16.15 3.62
N VAL A 76 -6.07 -16.50 2.35
CA VAL A 76 -4.98 -16.96 1.48
C VAL A 76 -4.22 -15.76 0.94
N THR A 77 -2.93 -15.65 1.29
CA THR A 77 -2.08 -14.51 0.92
C THR A 77 -1.10 -14.83 -0.22
N SER A 78 -0.65 -16.08 -0.35
CA SER A 78 0.22 -16.54 -1.46
C SER A 78 -0.01 -18.02 -1.73
N ILE A 79 0.12 -18.44 -2.99
CA ILE A 79 -0.02 -19.83 -3.41
C ILE A 79 1.16 -20.16 -4.32
N GLU A 80 1.98 -21.11 -3.87
CA GLU A 80 3.12 -21.60 -4.61
C GLU A 80 2.95 -23.10 -4.89
N LYS A 81 3.29 -23.52 -6.10
CA LYS A 81 3.28 -24.92 -6.47
C LYS A 81 4.57 -25.57 -5.98
N LEU A 82 4.45 -26.53 -5.07
CA LEU A 82 5.59 -27.33 -4.65
C LEU A 82 6.08 -28.16 -5.85
N LYS A 83 7.34 -27.96 -6.24
CA LYS A 83 8.01 -28.84 -7.20
C LYS A 83 8.53 -30.05 -6.44
N ASN A 84 7.94 -31.22 -6.68
CA ASN A 84 8.53 -32.47 -6.22
C ASN A 84 9.83 -32.74 -7.00
N LYS A 85 10.85 -33.23 -6.28
CA LYS A 85 12.10 -33.72 -6.85
C LYS A 85 11.93 -35.12 -7.43
#